data_AF-A0A895YEP4-F1
#
_entry.id   AF-A0A895YEP4-F1
#
_cell.length_a   1.000
_cell.length_b   1.000
_cell.length_c   1.000
_cell.angle_alpha   90.00
_cell.angle_beta   90.00
_cell.angle_gamma   90.00
#
_symmetry.space_group_name_H-M   'P 1'
#
loop_
_entity.id
_entity.type
_entity.pdbx_description
1 polymer ?
#
loop_
_entity_poly.entity_id
_entity_poly.type
_entity_poly.pdbx_seq_one_letter_code
_entity_poly.pdbx_strand_id
1 'polypeptide(L)'
;MGGTYFISADTGTAASAGHQTAGTAESWDSWAGRCAAAFGDAGQSFRSVRIELAAMGFGWRVVGGARQVGEHVETLGLNTAAAANTVDAADEDSAAQLHQHSGGSMGSHLSRPVNH
;
A
#
# COMPACT_ATOMS: atom_id res chain seq x y z
N MET A 1 -8.56 30.24 15.91
CA MET A 1 -7.14 29.94 15.64
C MET A 1 -7.10 28.57 14.98
N GLY A 2 -7.08 28.54 13.64
CA GLY A 2 -7.00 27.28 12.89
C GLY A 2 -5.54 26.89 12.78
N GLY A 3 -5.14 25.84 13.51
CA GLY A 3 -3.81 25.26 13.35
C GLY A 3 -3.74 24.55 12.02
N THR A 4 -2.84 24.99 11.14
CA THR A 4 -2.41 24.22 9.97
C THR A 4 -1.68 22.99 10.49
N TYR A 5 -2.31 21.82 10.40
CA TYR A 5 -1.67 20.54 10.67
C TYR A 5 -0.87 20.15 9.42
N PHE A 6 0.46 20.29 9.49
CA PHE A 6 1.33 19.70 8.48
C PHE A 6 1.49 18.21 8.83
N ILE A 7 1.04 17.33 7.94
CA ILE A 7 1.37 15.92 8.04
C ILE A 7 2.84 15.80 7.61
N SER A 8 3.76 15.75 8.58
CA SER A 8 5.11 15.26 8.32
C SER A 8 5.04 13.75 8.19
N ALA A 9 4.71 13.27 6.99
CA ALA A 9 4.79 11.86 6.65
C ALA A 9 6.19 11.59 6.10
N ASP A 10 6.90 10.61 6.66
CA ASP A 10 8.04 10.00 5.99
C ASP A 10 7.52 9.06 4.89
N THR A 11 7.14 9.67 3.78
CA THR A 11 6.60 9.05 2.57
C THR A 11 7.57 8.04 1.96
N GLY A 12 8.89 8.31 2.02
CA GLY A 12 9.92 7.38 1.58
C GLY A 12 9.90 6.07 2.37
N THR A 13 9.84 6.16 3.71
CA THR A 13 9.68 4.98 4.58
C THR A 13 8.34 4.28 4.35
N ALA A 14 7.25 5.03 4.17
CA ALA A 14 5.93 4.45 3.90
C ALA A 14 5.87 3.70 2.56
N ALA A 15 6.47 4.24 1.49
CA ALA A 15 6.56 3.59 0.20
C ALA A 15 7.40 2.31 0.26
N SER A 16 8.56 2.36 0.92
CA SER A 16 9.40 1.18 1.15
C SER A 16 8.65 0.09 1.92
N ALA A 17 7.98 0.45 3.02
CA ALA A 17 7.18 -0.47 3.81
C ALA A 17 6.00 -1.05 3.00
N GLY A 18 5.35 -0.23 2.16
CA GLY A 18 4.30 -0.67 1.24
C GLY A 18 4.81 -1.72 0.25
N HIS A 19 5.95 -1.48 -0.39
CA HIS A 19 6.56 -2.45 -1.30
C HIS A 19 7.00 -3.74 -0.61
N GLN A 20 7.58 -3.64 0.59
CA GLN A 20 7.95 -4.82 1.39
C GLN A 20 6.71 -5.63 1.76
N THR A 21 5.62 -4.96 2.14
CA THR A 21 4.34 -5.60 2.44
C THR A 21 3.82 -6.35 1.22
N ALA A 22 3.78 -5.70 0.05
CA ALA A 22 3.36 -6.35 -1.19
C ALA A 22 4.24 -7.56 -1.54
N GLY A 23 5.55 -7.46 -1.34
CA GLY A 23 6.49 -8.57 -1.56
C GLY A 23 6.25 -9.80 -0.69
N THR A 24 5.46 -9.71 0.39
CA THR A 24 5.09 -10.89 1.19
C THR A 24 3.93 -11.70 0.58
N ALA A 25 3.26 -11.21 -0.47
CA ALA A 25 2.17 -11.92 -1.14
C ALA A 25 2.60 -13.29 -1.70
N GLU A 26 3.80 -13.39 -2.27
CA GLU A 26 4.36 -14.67 -2.75
C GLU A 26 4.52 -15.71 -1.63
N SER A 27 4.80 -15.25 -0.40
CA SER A 27 4.91 -16.13 0.75
C SER A 27 3.56 -16.76 1.13
N TRP A 28 2.46 -16.04 0.91
CA TRP A 28 1.11 -16.55 1.11
C TRP A 28 0.73 -17.62 0.08
N ASP A 29 1.07 -17.43 -1.20
CA ASP A 29 0.84 -18.46 -2.22
C ASP A 29 1.73 -19.70 -1.99
N SER A 30 3.00 -19.48 -1.60
CA SER A 30 3.90 -20.57 -1.19
C SER A 30 3.33 -21.37 -0.01
N TRP A 31 2.77 -20.70 0.99
CA TRP A 31 2.09 -21.35 2.11
C TRP A 31 0.84 -22.09 1.67
N ALA A 32 0.03 -21.52 0.78
CA ALA A 32 -1.13 -22.17 0.19
C ALA A 32 -0.74 -23.48 -0.52
N GLY A 33 0.35 -23.47 -1.29
CA GLY A 33 0.89 -24.67 -1.94
C GLY A 33 1.29 -25.76 -0.94
N ARG A 34 1.97 -25.39 0.16
CA ARG A 34 2.31 -26.34 1.24
C ARG A 34 1.07 -26.91 1.91
N CYS A 35 0.04 -26.10 2.16
CA CYS A 35 -1.23 -26.59 2.70
C CYS A 35 -1.90 -27.57 1.73
N ALA A 36 -1.95 -27.26 0.43
CA ALA A 36 -2.51 -28.14 -0.57
C ALA A 36 -1.83 -29.52 -0.59
N ALA A 37 -0.49 -29.54 -0.54
CA ALA A 37 0.28 -30.78 -0.45
C ALA A 37 -0.05 -31.56 0.84
N ALA A 38 -0.01 -30.90 2.00
CA ALA A 38 -0.27 -31.55 3.29
C ALA A 38 -1.69 -32.14 3.38
N PHE A 39 -2.71 -31.44 2.88
CA PHE A 39 -4.07 -31.97 2.83
C PHE A 39 -4.25 -33.09 1.80
N GLY A 40 -3.51 -33.04 0.68
CA GLY A 40 -3.46 -34.13 -0.28
C GLY A 40 -2.90 -35.42 0.33
N ASP A 41 -1.75 -35.32 1.01
CA ASP A 41 -1.09 -36.44 1.68
C ASP A 41 -1.94 -37.00 2.84
N ALA A 42 -2.55 -36.12 3.63
CA ALA A 42 -3.46 -36.52 4.70
C ALA A 42 -4.70 -37.23 4.15
N GLY A 43 -5.26 -36.74 3.04
CA GLY A 43 -6.39 -37.35 2.34
C GLY A 43 -6.16 -38.83 2.03
N GLN A 44 -5.01 -39.14 1.43
CA GLN A 44 -4.64 -40.52 1.07
C GLN A 44 -4.37 -41.42 2.28
N SER A 45 -4.09 -40.84 3.45
CA SER A 45 -3.83 -41.58 4.68
C SER A 45 -5.12 -42.04 5.38
N PHE A 46 -6.29 -41.51 5.00
CA PHE A 46 -7.56 -41.90 5.59
C PHE A 46 -8.12 -43.17 4.97
N ARG A 47 -8.57 -44.11 5.82
CA ARG A 47 -9.30 -45.30 5.37
C ARG A 47 -10.77 -45.03 5.02
N SER A 48 -11.28 -43.84 5.33
CA SER A 48 -12.68 -43.46 5.13
C SER A 48 -12.80 -42.34 4.13
N VAL A 49 -13.49 -42.62 3.01
CA VAL A 49 -13.79 -41.67 1.94
C VAL A 49 -14.51 -40.42 2.45
N ARG A 50 -15.38 -40.55 3.47
CA ARG A 50 -16.07 -39.39 4.05
C ARG A 50 -15.11 -38.44 4.76
N ILE A 51 -14.12 -38.98 5.47
CA ILE A 51 -13.12 -38.19 6.20
C ILE A 51 -12.16 -37.55 5.21
N GLU A 52 -11.74 -38.30 4.19
CA GLU A 52 -10.93 -37.81 3.08
C GLU A 52 -11.57 -36.59 2.40
N LEU A 53 -12.84 -36.71 1.98
CA LEU A 53 -13.57 -35.60 1.34
C LEU A 53 -13.73 -34.39 2.27
N ALA A 54 -13.97 -34.61 3.56
CA ALA A 54 -14.06 -33.53 4.54
C ALA A 54 -12.72 -32.82 4.73
N ALA A 55 -11.61 -33.57 4.80
CA ALA A 55 -10.27 -33.03 4.91
C ALA A 55 -9.86 -32.26 3.65
N MET A 56 -10.13 -32.79 2.46
CA MET A 56 -9.90 -32.08 1.19
C MET A 56 -10.74 -30.80 1.11
N GLY A 57 -12.03 -30.86 1.45
CA GLY A 57 -12.91 -29.68 1.44
C GLY A 57 -12.52 -28.61 2.45
N PHE A 58 -11.97 -29.00 3.61
CA PHE A 58 -11.35 -28.05 4.52
C PHE A 58 -10.05 -27.47 3.94
N GLY A 59 -9.19 -28.31 3.38
CA GLY A 59 -7.94 -27.89 2.76
C GLY A 59 -8.14 -26.88 1.64
N TRP A 60 -9.13 -27.08 0.77
CA TRP A 60 -9.47 -26.15 -0.31
C TRP A 60 -9.84 -24.76 0.22
N ARG A 61 -10.58 -24.70 1.34
CA ARG A 61 -10.93 -23.43 1.98
C ARG A 61 -9.70 -22.73 2.57
N VAL A 62 -8.80 -23.48 3.19
CA VAL A 62 -7.54 -22.93 3.73
C VAL A 62 -6.66 -22.39 2.60
N VAL A 63 -6.48 -23.15 1.52
CA VAL A 63 -5.70 -22.75 0.34
C VAL A 63 -6.31 -21.51 -0.33
N GLY A 64 -7.63 -21.47 -0.49
CA GLY A 64 -8.33 -20.30 -1.04
C GLY A 64 -8.15 -19.07 -0.16
N GLY A 65 -8.32 -19.22 1.16
CA GLY A 65 -8.13 -18.13 2.12
C GLY A 65 -6.69 -17.61 2.14
N ALA A 66 -5.70 -18.50 2.06
CA ALA A 66 -4.29 -18.14 1.98
C ALA A 66 -4.00 -17.22 0.78
N ARG A 67 -4.48 -17.60 -0.41
CA ARG A 67 -4.30 -16.81 -1.63
C ARG A 67 -5.00 -15.46 -1.55
N GLN A 68 -6.23 -15.45 -1.03
CA GLN A 68 -6.98 -14.21 -0.83
C GLN A 68 -6.26 -13.24 0.13
N VAL A 69 -5.65 -13.75 1.20
CA VAL A 69 -4.81 -12.93 2.08
C VAL A 69 -3.61 -12.38 1.30
N GLY A 70 -2.96 -13.19 0.48
CA GLY A 70 -1.87 -12.74 -0.41
C GLY A 70 -2.28 -11.57 -1.31
N GLU A 71 -3.41 -11.69 -2.01
CA GLU A 71 -3.96 -10.64 -2.88
C GLU A 71 -4.27 -9.34 -2.11
N HIS A 72 -4.83 -9.46 -0.90
CA HIS A 72 -5.12 -8.31 -0.05
C HIS A 72 -3.86 -7.62 0.46
N VAL A 73 -2.83 -8.40 0.81
CA VAL A 73 -1.53 -7.90 1.26
C VAL A 73 -0.80 -7.18 0.13
N GLU A 74 -0.83 -7.74 -1.09
CA GLU A 74 -0.31 -7.09 -2.29
C GLU A 74 -1.00 -5.74 -2.53
N THR A 75 -2.34 -5.76 -2.58
CA THR A 75 -3.15 -4.56 -2.81
C THR A 75 -2.89 -3.49 -1.76
N LEU A 76 -2.84 -3.87 -0.48
CA LEU A 76 -2.56 -2.94 0.62
C LEU A 76 -1.17 -2.31 0.46
N GLY A 77 -0.15 -3.11 0.14
CA GLY A 77 1.21 -2.63 -0.04
C GLY A 77 1.33 -1.66 -1.21
N LEU A 78 0.74 -1.99 -2.36
CA LEU A 78 0.73 -1.12 -3.55
C LEU A 78 -0.02 0.18 -3.29
N ASN A 79 -1.18 0.14 -2.64
CA ASN A 79 -1.95 1.33 -2.30
C ASN A 79 -1.19 2.23 -1.31
N THR A 80 -0.48 1.64 -0.36
CA THR A 80 0.35 2.40 0.60
C THR A 80 1.47 3.13 -0.12
N ALA A 81 2.18 2.46 -1.04
CA ALA A 81 3.22 3.08 -1.84
C ALA A 81 2.68 4.17 -2.78
N ALA A 82 1.54 3.93 -3.43
CA ALA A 82 0.89 4.92 -4.28
C ALA A 82 0.44 6.17 -3.49
N ALA A 83 -0.11 5.99 -2.29
CA ALA A 83 -0.49 7.09 -1.42
C ALA A 83 0.72 7.93 -1.00
N ALA A 84 1.84 7.29 -0.64
CA ALA A 84 3.07 7.98 -0.31
C ALA A 84 3.59 8.83 -1.48
N ASN A 85 3.65 8.26 -2.69
CA ASN A 85 4.08 8.98 -3.90
C ASN A 85 3.15 10.17 -4.23
N THR A 86 1.86 10.05 -3.93
CA THR A 86 0.88 11.13 -4.15
C THR A 86 1.14 12.30 -3.20
N VAL A 87 1.51 12.01 -1.95
CA VAL A 87 1.89 13.05 -0.97
C VAL A 87 3.16 13.75 -1.38
N ASP A 88 4.19 13.01 -1.82
CA ASP A 88 5.45 13.59 -2.31
C ASP A 88 5.21 14.55 -3.49
N ALA A 89 4.41 14.12 -4.47
CA ALA A 89 4.08 14.96 -5.63
C ALA A 89 3.32 16.24 -5.23
N ALA A 90 2.43 16.15 -4.23
CA ALA A 90 1.69 17.31 -3.72
C ALA A 90 2.61 18.29 -2.96
N ASP A 91 3.59 17.78 -2.22
CA ASP A 91 4.59 18.60 -1.53
C ASP A 91 5.52 19.30 -2.52
N GLU A 92 5.97 18.61 -3.57
CA GLU A 92 6.77 19.20 -4.66
C GLU A 92 6.00 20.31 -5.40
N ASP A 93 4.74 20.09 -5.75
CA ASP A 93 3.89 21.10 -6.41
C ASP A 93 3.66 22.32 -5.49
N SER A 94 3.37 22.08 -4.20
CA SER A 94 3.21 23.15 -3.21
C SER A 94 4.48 23.98 -3.06
N ALA A 95 5.64 23.34 -3.00
CA ALA A 95 6.94 24.02 -2.95
C ALA A 95 7.22 24.83 -4.24
N ALA A 96 6.88 24.29 -5.41
CA ALA A 96 7.00 24.99 -6.68
C ALA A 96 6.10 26.24 -6.74
N GLN A 97 4.84 26.14 -6.32
CA GLN A 97 3.92 27.28 -6.25
C GLN A 97 4.40 28.35 -5.27
N LEU A 98 4.90 27.95 -4.10
CA LEU A 98 5.51 28.87 -3.13
C LEU A 98 6.71 29.63 -3.71
N HIS A 99 7.59 28.96 -4.45
CA HIS A 99 8.72 29.60 -5.11
C HIS A 99 8.28 30.57 -6.23
N GLN A 100 7.28 30.20 -7.02
CA GLN A 100 6.75 31.06 -8.08
C GLN A 100 6.09 32.34 -7.52
N HIS A 101 5.34 32.22 -6.42
CA HIS A 101 4.69 33.37 -5.79
C HIS A 101 5.64 34.25 -4.95
N SER A 102 6.67 33.66 -4.32
CA SER A 102 7.69 34.42 -3.58
C SER A 102 8.68 35.16 -4.49
N GLY A 103 8.86 34.73 -5.75
CA GLY A 103 9.67 35.42 -6.75
C GLY A 103 8.96 36.57 -7.50
N GLY A 104 7.64 36.69 -7.42
CA GLY A 104 6.84 37.59 -8.28
C GLY A 104 6.28 38.86 -7.65
N SER A 105 6.49 39.14 -6.36
CA SER A 105 5.66 40.13 -5.64
C SER A 105 6.37 40.99 -4.56
N MET A 106 7.61 41.43 -4.78
CA MET A 106 8.22 42.46 -3.90
C MET A 106 9.01 43.56 -4.62
N GLY A 107 8.74 43.83 -5.90
CA GLY A 107 9.40 44.93 -6.61
C GLY A 107 8.59 45.49 -7.75
N SER A 108 7.92 46.64 -7.53
CA SER A 108 7.76 47.77 -8.49
C SER A 108 6.40 48.49 -8.53
N HIS A 109 5.42 48.20 -7.66
CA HIS A 109 4.11 48.90 -7.75
C HIS A 109 3.89 50.08 -6.79
N LEU A 110 4.93 50.60 -6.11
CA LEU A 110 4.78 51.78 -5.24
C LEU A 110 5.24 53.12 -5.86
N SER A 111 5.57 53.18 -7.14
CA SER A 111 5.78 54.46 -7.83
C SER A 111 4.47 54.96 -8.45
N ARG A 112 3.63 55.64 -7.65
CA ARG A 112 2.66 56.59 -8.21
C ARG A 112 3.31 57.98 -8.22
N PRO A 113 3.23 58.75 -9.32
CA PRO A 113 3.72 60.11 -9.33
C PRO A 113 2.90 60.97 -8.37
N VAL A 114 3.57 61.70 -7.49
CA VAL A 114 2.97 62.78 -6.72
C VAL A 114 2.89 63.99 -7.65
N ASN A 115 1.72 64.27 -8.20
CA ASN A 115 1.46 65.54 -8.86
C ASN A 115 1.27 66.61 -7.77
N HIS A 116 2.15 67.60 -7.75
CA HIS A 116 1.90 68.93 -7.21
C HIS A 116 1.85 69.93 -8.37
#